data_AF-A0AAV3XFX8-F1
#
_entry.id   AF-A0AAV3XFX8-F1
#
_cell.length_a   1.000
_cell.length_b   1.000
_cell.length_c   1.000
_cell.angle_alpha   90.00
_cell.angle_beta   90.00
_cell.angle_gamma   90.00
#
_symmetry.space_group_name_H-M   'P 1'
#
loop_
_entity.id
_entity.type
_entity.pdbx_description
1 polymer ?
#
loop_
_entity_poly.entity_id
_entity_poly.type
_entity_poly.pdbx_seq_one_letter_code
_entity_poly.pdbx_strand_id
1 'polypeptide(L)'
;MPLQSRLIALMTFLVTIQVKDGLATSFDGQLIQNPKSKMQNSQVLAQTPEPRKAEADRLFQQGIELFQANQFQAAIQFWKQALNIYREIGERDGEANSLGKLGNAYYSLEQYQQAIEFFQRQLAVVRQIGNRAGEANSLYALG
;
A
#
# COMPACT_ATOMS: atom_id res chain seq x y z
N MET A 1 -53.31 27.04 -0.33
CA MET A 1 -52.22 26.15 -0.83
C MET A 1 -52.03 25.03 0.18
N PRO A 2 -52.17 23.76 -0.22
CA PRO A 2 -52.32 22.64 0.72
C PRO A 2 -50.98 22.22 1.35
N LEU A 3 -51.01 21.88 2.65
CA LEU A 3 -49.86 21.41 3.44
C LEU A 3 -49.07 20.26 2.80
N GLN A 4 -49.69 19.50 1.88
CA GLN A 4 -49.08 18.35 1.20
C GLN A 4 -47.89 18.71 0.30
N SER A 5 -47.88 19.89 -0.34
CA SER A 5 -46.74 20.30 -1.20
C SER A 5 -45.49 20.65 -0.40
N ARG A 6 -45.62 21.10 0.86
CA ARG A 6 -44.46 21.37 1.73
C ARG A 6 -43.83 20.07 2.24
N LEU A 7 -44.62 19.02 2.43
CA LEU A 7 -44.14 17.70 2.86
C LEU A 7 -43.32 17.01 1.76
N ILE A 8 -43.78 17.09 0.52
CA ILE A 8 -43.07 16.54 -0.65
C ILE A 8 -41.74 17.29 -0.87
N ALA A 9 -41.74 18.63 -0.76
CA ALA A 9 -40.51 19.42 -0.88
C ALA A 9 -39.48 19.10 0.22
N LEU A 10 -39.93 18.89 1.48
CA LEU A 10 -39.04 18.54 2.59
C LEU A 10 -38.44 17.12 2.43
N MET A 11 -39.23 16.16 1.92
CA MET A 11 -38.78 14.81 1.59
C MET A 11 -37.74 14.83 0.46
N THR A 12 -37.97 15.59 -0.61
CA THR A 12 -37.01 15.71 -1.72
C THR A 12 -35.69 16.36 -1.27
N PHE A 13 -35.75 17.35 -0.37
CA PHE A 13 -34.56 17.99 0.17
C PHE A 13 -33.74 17.05 1.07
N LEU A 14 -34.39 16.24 1.92
CA LEU A 14 -33.73 15.23 2.75
C LEU A 14 -33.03 14.14 1.92
N VAL A 15 -33.64 13.70 0.82
CA VAL A 15 -33.05 12.71 -0.11
C VAL A 15 -31.77 13.24 -0.78
N THR A 16 -31.72 14.55 -1.05
CA THR A 16 -30.54 15.16 -1.70
C THR A 16 -29.35 15.32 -0.74
N ILE A 17 -29.60 15.51 0.57
CA ILE A 17 -28.54 15.64 1.59
C ILE A 17 -27.79 14.32 1.78
N GLN A 18 -28.48 13.17 1.71
CA GLN A 18 -27.86 11.84 1.88
C GLN A 18 -26.83 11.50 0.78
N VAL A 19 -26.89 12.14 -0.39
CA VAL A 19 -25.92 11.92 -1.48
C VAL A 19 -24.54 12.52 -1.14
N LYS A 20 -24.46 13.49 -0.23
CA LYS A 20 -23.18 14.16 0.12
C LYS A 20 -22.30 13.34 1.07
N ASP A 21 -22.90 12.42 1.83
CA ASP A 21 -22.22 11.55 2.80
C ASP A 21 -22.01 10.11 2.30
N GLY A 22 -22.22 9.88 0.98
CA GLY A 22 -21.61 8.76 0.27
C GLY A 22 -22.26 7.39 0.45
N LEU A 23 -23.53 7.29 0.84
CA LEU A 23 -24.30 6.04 0.77
C LEU A 23 -25.53 6.25 -0.11
N ALA A 24 -25.64 5.47 -1.19
CA ALA A 24 -26.84 5.42 -2.02
C ALA A 24 -27.57 4.10 -1.74
N THR A 25 -28.87 4.18 -1.45
CA THR A 25 -29.76 3.02 -1.36
C THR A 25 -30.51 2.88 -2.68
N SER A 26 -30.42 1.71 -3.34
CA SER A 26 -31.37 1.35 -4.40
C SER A 26 -32.71 0.91 -3.78
N PHE A 27 -33.77 0.89 -4.58
CA PHE A 27 -35.15 0.61 -4.16
C PHE A 27 -35.35 -0.81 -3.58
N ASP A 28 -34.35 -1.70 -3.72
CA ASP A 28 -34.38 -3.11 -3.29
C ASP A 28 -33.67 -3.37 -1.94
N GLY A 29 -33.38 -2.32 -1.16
CA GLY A 29 -32.88 -2.48 0.20
C GLY A 29 -31.46 -3.03 0.33
N GLN A 30 -30.67 -3.07 -0.76
CA GLN A 30 -29.25 -3.37 -0.71
C GLN A 30 -28.42 -2.08 -0.55
N LEU A 31 -27.55 -2.06 0.46
CA LEU A 31 -26.58 -0.98 0.67
C LEU A 31 -25.56 -0.99 -0.49
N ILE A 32 -25.64 -0.03 -1.41
CA ILE A 32 -24.55 0.21 -2.36
C ILE A 32 -23.47 0.96 -1.59
N GLN A 33 -22.53 0.20 -1.01
CA GLN A 33 -21.32 0.77 -0.44
C GLN A 33 -20.56 1.51 -1.56
N ASN A 34 -20.32 2.80 -1.36
CA ASN A 34 -19.46 3.60 -2.21
C ASN A 34 -18.09 2.91 -2.35
N PRO A 35 -17.54 2.73 -3.56
CA PRO A 35 -16.24 2.09 -3.73
C PRO A 35 -15.10 2.83 -2.99
N LYS A 36 -15.29 4.10 -2.59
CA LYS A 36 -14.37 4.82 -1.69
C LYS A 36 -14.43 4.37 -0.23
N SER A 37 -15.56 3.84 0.27
CA SER A 37 -15.65 3.40 1.68
C SER A 37 -14.97 2.05 1.92
N LYS A 38 -14.83 1.20 0.88
CA LYS A 38 -13.96 0.01 0.93
C LYS A 38 -12.48 0.35 1.14
N MET A 39 -12.05 1.56 0.80
CA MET A 39 -10.67 2.02 1.02
C MET A 39 -10.45 2.61 2.43
N GLN A 40 -11.52 2.95 3.16
CA GLN A 40 -11.45 3.59 4.48
C GLN A 40 -11.73 2.63 5.65
N ASN A 41 -12.31 1.45 5.40
CA ASN A 41 -12.52 0.42 6.44
C ASN A 41 -11.26 -0.38 6.80
N SER A 42 -10.06 0.10 6.41
CA SER A 42 -8.77 -0.56 6.65
C SER A 42 -8.29 -0.47 8.11
N GLN A 43 -9.09 0.05 9.05
CA GLN A 43 -8.66 0.32 10.42
C GLN A 43 -9.23 -0.58 11.54
N VAL A 44 -10.08 -1.60 11.29
CA VAL A 44 -10.79 -2.25 12.43
C VAL A 44 -10.80 -3.79 12.43
N LEU A 45 -9.78 -4.47 11.93
CA LEU A 45 -9.63 -5.89 12.25
C LEU A 45 -8.20 -6.13 12.65
N ALA A 46 -7.97 -6.37 13.94
CA ALA A 46 -6.73 -6.89 14.51
C ALA A 46 -6.06 -7.84 13.52
N GLN A 47 -5.04 -7.33 12.81
CA GLN A 47 -4.50 -8.04 11.67
C GLN A 47 -3.64 -9.18 12.21
N THR A 48 -4.12 -10.40 12.02
CA THR A 48 -3.25 -11.57 12.03
C THR A 48 -2.11 -11.36 11.00
N PRO A 49 -0.93 -11.96 11.19
CA PRO A 49 0.20 -11.78 10.27
C PRO A 49 -0.14 -12.11 8.80
N GLU A 50 -1.05 -13.04 8.57
CA GLU A 50 -1.38 -13.57 7.23
C GLU A 50 -2.04 -12.54 6.27
N PRO A 51 -3.15 -11.85 6.63
CA PRO A 51 -3.71 -10.79 5.79
C PRO A 51 -2.73 -9.65 5.47
N ARG A 52 -1.90 -9.27 6.45
CA ARG A 52 -0.91 -8.19 6.30
C ARG A 52 0.25 -8.59 5.40
N LYS A 53 0.73 -9.82 5.52
CA LYS A 53 1.72 -10.36 4.60
C LYS A 53 1.21 -10.35 3.16
N ALA A 54 -0.03 -10.82 2.94
CA ALA A 54 -0.63 -10.81 1.61
C ALA A 54 -0.77 -9.38 1.03
N GLU A 55 -1.05 -8.37 1.87
CA GLU A 55 -1.04 -6.97 1.46
C GLU A 55 0.38 -6.51 1.07
N ALA A 56 1.38 -6.78 1.90
CA ALA A 56 2.78 -6.44 1.62
C ALA A 56 3.26 -7.08 0.31
N ASP A 57 2.95 -8.37 0.09
CA ASP A 57 3.31 -9.10 -1.12
C ASP A 57 2.70 -8.46 -2.38
N ARG A 58 1.43 -8.02 -2.31
CA ARG A 58 0.78 -7.32 -3.44
C ARG A 58 1.45 -5.99 -3.75
N LEU A 59 1.73 -5.18 -2.73
CA LEU A 59 2.44 -3.90 -2.89
C LEU A 59 3.83 -4.13 -3.47
N PHE A 60 4.53 -5.17 -3.00
CA PHE A 60 5.85 -5.54 -3.49
C PHE A 60 5.83 -5.90 -4.99
N GLN A 61 4.84 -6.68 -5.42
CA GLN A 61 4.66 -7.02 -6.84
C GLN A 61 4.32 -5.80 -7.70
N GLN A 62 3.44 -4.90 -7.23
CA GLN A 62 3.14 -3.65 -7.95
C GLN A 62 4.40 -2.80 -8.13
N GLY A 63 5.27 -2.74 -7.12
CA GLY A 63 6.57 -2.09 -7.25
C GLY A 63 7.47 -2.72 -8.32
N ILE A 64 7.46 -4.06 -8.46
CA ILE A 64 8.19 -4.76 -9.53
C ILE A 64 7.66 -4.39 -10.91
N GLU A 65 6.34 -4.42 -11.10
CA GLU A 65 5.69 -4.07 -12.37
C GLU A 65 6.04 -2.64 -12.80
N LEU A 66 5.95 -1.69 -11.87
CA LEU A 66 6.28 -0.28 -12.11
C LEU A 66 7.77 -0.09 -12.43
N PHE A 67 8.66 -0.80 -11.74
CA PHE A 67 10.08 -0.75 -12.02
C PHE A 67 10.41 -1.27 -13.43
N GLN A 68 9.78 -2.36 -13.85
CA GLN A 68 9.92 -2.90 -15.21
C GLN A 68 9.40 -1.93 -16.27
N ALA A 69 8.39 -1.12 -15.93
CA ALA A 69 7.89 -0.03 -16.76
C ALA A 69 8.73 1.27 -16.69
N ASN A 70 9.92 1.24 -16.06
CA ASN A 70 10.80 2.40 -15.81
C ASN A 70 10.16 3.51 -14.96
N GLN A 71 9.10 3.22 -14.20
CA GLN A 71 8.44 4.16 -13.29
C GLN A 71 9.06 4.09 -11.89
N PHE A 72 10.35 4.43 -11.79
CA PHE A 72 11.14 4.21 -10.57
C PHE A 72 10.60 4.93 -9.33
N GLN A 73 10.14 6.19 -9.46
CA GLN A 73 9.57 6.94 -8.34
C GLN A 73 8.30 6.29 -7.79
N ALA A 74 7.46 5.73 -8.66
CA ALA A 74 6.25 5.03 -8.26
C ALA A 74 6.59 3.70 -7.58
N ALA A 75 7.52 2.91 -8.15
CA ALA A 75 8.02 1.67 -7.55
C ALA A 75 8.56 1.89 -6.12
N ILE A 76 9.29 2.99 -5.90
CA ILE A 76 9.79 3.37 -4.57
C ILE A 76 8.66 3.54 -3.55
N GLN A 77 7.52 4.14 -3.92
CA GLN A 77 6.40 4.32 -2.99
C GLN A 77 5.84 2.97 -2.53
N PHE A 78 5.60 2.07 -3.47
CA PHE A 78 5.06 0.73 -3.19
C PHE A 78 6.02 -0.12 -2.35
N TRP A 79 7.31 -0.13 -2.70
CA TRP A 79 8.29 -0.88 -1.90
C TRP A 79 8.52 -0.29 -0.50
N LYS A 80 8.37 1.02 -0.30
CA LYS A 80 8.39 1.61 1.06
C LYS A 80 7.18 1.17 1.89
N GLN A 81 6.00 1.08 1.29
CA GLN A 81 4.82 0.59 1.99
C GLN A 81 4.94 -0.90 2.34
N ALA A 82 5.37 -1.74 1.38
CA ALA A 82 5.64 -3.15 1.63
C ALA A 82 6.70 -3.36 2.73
N LEU A 83 7.81 -2.59 2.68
CA LEU A 83 8.86 -2.61 3.69
C LEU A 83 8.33 -2.34 5.10
N ASN A 84 7.45 -1.33 5.26
CA ASN A 84 6.88 -1.01 6.56
C ASN A 84 6.03 -2.18 7.09
N ILE A 85 5.20 -2.79 6.24
CA ILE A 85 4.36 -3.91 6.66
C ILE A 85 5.23 -5.14 7.00
N TYR A 86 6.21 -5.49 6.17
CA TYR A 86 7.12 -6.62 6.46
C TYR A 86 7.85 -6.44 7.80
N ARG A 87 8.25 -5.21 8.14
CA ARG A 87 8.81 -4.89 9.47
C ARG A 87 7.81 -5.06 10.59
N GLU A 88 6.60 -4.56 10.42
CA GLU A 88 5.52 -4.64 11.41
C GLU A 88 5.16 -6.08 11.75
N ILE A 89 5.13 -6.98 10.76
CA ILE A 89 4.83 -8.40 10.96
C ILE A 89 6.07 -9.27 11.24
N GLY A 90 7.28 -8.70 11.18
CA GLY A 90 8.53 -9.40 11.44
C GLY A 90 9.01 -10.34 10.33
N GLU A 91 8.55 -10.16 9.10
CA GLU A 91 8.96 -10.96 7.93
C GLU A 91 10.27 -10.40 7.35
N ARG A 92 11.39 -11.01 7.73
CA ARG A 92 12.72 -10.47 7.47
C ARG A 92 13.20 -10.66 6.04
N ASP A 93 12.75 -11.70 5.34
CA ASP A 93 13.12 -11.89 3.94
C ASP A 93 12.47 -10.81 3.06
N GLY A 94 11.20 -10.50 3.28
CA GLY A 94 10.46 -9.43 2.62
C GLY A 94 11.01 -8.04 2.94
N GLU A 95 11.45 -7.81 4.19
CA GLU A 95 12.19 -6.60 4.57
C GLU A 95 13.47 -6.47 3.73
N ALA A 96 14.32 -7.50 3.70
CA ALA A 96 15.57 -7.48 2.95
C ALA A 96 15.34 -7.27 1.45
N ASN A 97 14.38 -7.99 0.87
CA ASN A 97 14.04 -7.88 -0.55
C ASN A 97 13.57 -6.47 -0.90
N SER A 98 12.71 -5.86 -0.06
CA SER A 98 12.22 -4.49 -0.27
C SER A 98 13.35 -3.46 -0.19
N LEU A 99 14.29 -3.62 0.75
CA LEU A 99 15.49 -2.76 0.84
C LEU A 99 16.36 -2.86 -0.41
N GLY A 100 16.62 -4.07 -0.92
CA GLY A 100 17.39 -4.26 -2.14
C GLY A 100 16.72 -3.67 -3.39
N LYS A 101 15.40 -3.82 -3.51
CA LYS A 101 14.63 -3.19 -4.58
C LYS A 101 14.66 -1.66 -4.53
N LEU A 102 14.55 -1.08 -3.32
CA LEU A 102 14.71 0.36 -3.13
C LEU A 102 16.10 0.83 -3.52
N GLY A 103 17.15 0.10 -3.14
CA GLY A 103 18.52 0.38 -3.57
C GLY A 103 18.65 0.44 -5.08
N ASN A 104 18.11 -0.57 -5.78
CA ASN A 104 18.11 -0.60 -7.25
C ASN A 104 17.34 0.58 -7.88
N ALA A 105 16.16 0.95 -7.35
CA ALA A 105 15.42 2.09 -7.90
C ALA A 105 16.13 3.43 -7.67
N TYR A 106 16.75 3.64 -6.52
CA TYR A 106 17.55 4.84 -6.29
C TYR A 106 18.78 4.87 -7.20
N TYR A 107 19.41 3.70 -7.45
CA TYR A 107 20.50 3.60 -8.42
C TYR A 107 20.04 3.96 -9.84
N SER A 108 18.89 3.45 -10.29
CA SER A 108 18.29 3.78 -11.59
C SER A 108 17.90 5.26 -11.74
N LEU A 109 17.71 5.97 -10.63
CA LEU A 109 17.47 7.40 -10.57
C LEU A 109 18.75 8.23 -10.38
N GLU A 110 19.93 7.61 -10.47
CA GLU A 110 21.25 8.23 -10.25
C GLU A 110 21.42 8.82 -8.83
N GLN A 111 20.57 8.38 -7.89
CA GLN A 111 20.58 8.76 -6.48
C GLN A 111 21.47 7.78 -5.69
N TYR A 112 22.75 7.75 -6.03
CA TYR A 112 23.69 6.72 -5.57
C TYR A 112 23.87 6.67 -4.05
N GLN A 113 23.89 7.82 -3.37
CA GLN A 113 24.04 7.86 -1.91
C GLN A 113 22.86 7.15 -1.22
N GLN A 114 21.64 7.38 -1.70
CA GLN A 114 20.44 6.72 -1.17
C GLN A 114 20.46 5.23 -1.52
N ALA A 115 20.90 4.85 -2.72
CA ALA A 115 21.05 3.45 -3.09
C ALA A 115 21.99 2.68 -2.14
N ILE A 116 23.16 3.26 -1.85
CA ILE A 116 24.15 2.72 -0.90
C ILE A 116 23.53 2.53 0.48
N GLU A 117 22.79 3.51 1.00
CA GLU A 117 22.12 3.39 2.30
C GLU A 117 21.14 2.21 2.33
N PHE A 118 20.37 2.00 1.27
CA PHE A 118 19.42 0.89 1.19
C PHE A 118 20.13 -0.47 1.07
N PHE A 119 21.21 -0.56 0.28
CA PHE A 119 22.01 -1.79 0.20
C PHE A 119 22.73 -2.12 1.52
N GLN A 120 23.22 -1.13 2.26
CA GLN A 120 23.78 -1.34 3.60
C GLN A 120 22.73 -1.85 4.59
N ARG A 121 21.52 -1.31 4.54
CA ARG A 121 20.40 -1.81 5.38
C ARG A 121 20.00 -3.23 4.98
N GLN A 122 19.94 -3.54 3.68
CA GLN A 122 19.71 -4.90 3.20
C GLN A 122 20.79 -5.85 3.75
N LEU A 123 22.07 -5.47 3.64
CA LEU A 123 23.21 -6.25 4.14
C LEU A 123 23.08 -6.57 5.64
N ALA A 124 22.64 -5.61 6.44
CA ALA A 124 22.41 -5.82 7.87
C ALA A 124 21.32 -6.88 8.13
N VAL A 125 20.21 -6.82 7.40
CA VAL A 125 19.09 -7.78 7.57
C VAL A 125 19.48 -9.17 7.09
N VAL A 126 20.07 -9.31 5.90
CA VAL A 126 20.46 -10.62 5.35
C VAL A 126 21.53 -11.32 6.20
N ARG A 127 22.42 -10.55 6.85
CA ARG A 127 23.35 -11.09 7.87
C ARG A 127 22.62 -11.57 9.12
N GLN A 128 21.64 -10.81 9.60
CA GLN A 128 20.86 -11.17 10.78
C GLN A 128 20.14 -12.52 10.60
N ILE A 129 19.63 -12.80 9.40
CA ILE A 129 18.90 -14.05 9.09
C ILE A 129 19.78 -15.15 8.48
N GLY A 130 21.08 -14.90 8.29
CA GLY A 130 22.01 -15.88 7.71
C GLY A 130 21.83 -16.14 6.21
N ASN A 131 21.16 -15.25 5.46
CA ASN A 131 20.97 -15.38 4.02
C ASN A 131 22.24 -15.00 3.24
N ARG A 132 23.06 -16.01 2.94
CA ARG A 132 24.35 -15.84 2.24
C ARG A 132 24.23 -15.32 0.81
N ALA A 133 23.18 -15.73 0.09
CA ALA A 133 22.94 -15.24 -1.27
C ALA A 133 22.58 -13.75 -1.25
N GLY A 134 21.73 -13.33 -0.30
CA GLY A 134 21.40 -11.94 -0.07
C GLY A 134 22.62 -11.11 0.32
N GLU A 135 23.48 -11.63 1.20
CA GLU A 135 24.74 -10.99 1.60
C GLU A 135 25.66 -10.75 0.39
N ALA A 136 25.87 -11.76 -0.46
CA ALA A 136 26.67 -11.62 -1.67
C ALA A 136 26.11 -10.56 -2.62
N ASN A 137 24.80 -10.54 -2.84
CA ASN A 137 24.14 -9.55 -3.69
C ASN A 137 24.30 -8.12 -3.15
N SER A 138 24.13 -7.91 -1.84
CA SER A 138 24.32 -6.58 -1.24
C SER A 138 25.77 -6.13 -1.29
N LEU A 139 26.74 -7.02 -1.10
CA LEU A 139 28.16 -6.69 -1.21
C LEU A 139 28.54 -6.33 -2.66
N TYR A 140 28.05 -7.08 -3.65
CA TYR A 140 28.23 -6.75 -5.06
C TYR A 140 27.62 -5.39 -5.44
N ALA A 141 26.50 -5.01 -4.82
CA ALA A 141 25.89 -3.70 -5.05
C ALA A 141 26.65 -2.53 -4.37
N LEU A 142 27.59 -2.81 -3.46
CA LEU A 142 28.32 -1.83 -2.67
C LEU A 142 29.77 -1.60 -3.12
N GLY A 143 30.30 -2.37 -4.06
CA GLY A 143 31.68 -2.25 -4.57
C GLY A 143 31.87 -2.94 -5.91
#